data_AF-A0AA90UV87-F1
#
_entry.id   AF-A0AA90UV87-F1
#
_cell.length_a   1.000
_cell.length_b   1.000
_cell.length_c   1.000
_cell.angle_alpha   90.00
_cell.angle_beta   90.00
_cell.angle_gamma   90.00
#
_symmetry.space_group_name_H-M   'P 1'
#
loop_
_entity.id
_entity.type
_entity.pdbx_description
1 polymer ?
#
loop_
_entity_poly.entity_id
_entity_poly.type
_entity_poly.pdbx_seq_one_letter_code
_entity_poly.pdbx_strand_id
1 'polypeptide(L)' 'MVSKLVKEHDRRSKLCDYLYGVSNLLISGVGIAALSPFLTDKDMATHNYVCAAIGTLAAVGFAYCANRVMKYNDNNIK' A
#
# COMPACT_ATOMS: atom_id res chain seq x y z
N MET A 1 -21.21 -17.52 21.40
CA MET A 1 -19.77 -17.22 21.59
C MET A 1 -19.13 -17.15 20.21
N VAL A 2 -18.75 -15.97 19.72
CA VAL A 2 -17.98 -15.84 18.48
C VAL A 2 -16.62 -16.48 18.73
N SER A 3 -16.30 -17.54 17.98
CA SER A 3 -15.03 -18.27 18.11
C SER A 3 -13.86 -17.28 17.99
N LYS A 4 -12.85 -17.38 18.86
CA LYS A 4 -11.67 -16.50 18.87
C LYS A 4 -11.02 -16.40 17.47
N LEU A 5 -11.09 -17.50 16.71
CA LEU A 5 -10.65 -17.59 15.30
C LEU A 5 -11.36 -16.59 14.38
N VAL A 6 -12.67 -16.43 14.49
CA VAL A 6 -13.46 -15.48 13.67
C VAL A 6 -13.08 -14.04 14.01
N LYS A 7 -12.84 -13.75 15.29
CA LYS A 7 -12.43 -12.42 15.76
C LYS A 7 -11.02 -12.05 15.31
N GLU A 8 -10.12 -13.03 15.27
CA GLU A 8 -8.77 -12.86 14.75
C GLU A 8 -8.73 -12.70 13.23
N HIS A 9 -9.59 -13.43 12.52
CA HIS A 9 -9.79 -13.29 11.07
C HIS A 9 -10.28 -11.89 10.70
N ASP A 10 -11.33 -11.38 11.35
CA ASP A 10 -11.87 -10.03 11.11
C ASP A 10 -10.81 -8.93 11.34
N ARG A 11 -10.00 -9.07 12.38
CA ARG A 11 -8.93 -8.12 12.71
C ARG A 11 -7.80 -8.11 11.68
N ARG A 12 -7.46 -9.28 11.11
CA ARG A 12 -6.43 -9.39 10.05
C ARG A 12 -6.94 -8.92 8.69
N SER A 13 -8.21 -9.16 8.38
CA SER A 13 -8.85 -8.63 7.16
C SER A 13 -8.83 -7.10 7.16
N LYS A 14 -9.22 -6.47 8.29
CA LYS A 14 -9.16 -5.00 8.46
C LYS A 14 -7.75 -4.44 8.32
N LEU A 15 -6.74 -5.17 8.80
CA LEU A 15 -5.34 -4.77 8.63
C LEU A 15 -4.92 -4.84 7.15
N CYS A 16 -5.38 -5.85 6.43
CA CYS A 16 -5.11 -5.99 4.99
C CYS A 16 -5.76 -4.85 4.19
N ASP A 17 -7.04 -4.55 4.47
CA ASP A 17 -7.76 -3.44 3.84
C ASP A 17 -7.07 -2.10 4.12
N TYR A 18 -6.59 -1.89 5.36
CA TYR A 18 -5.81 -0.72 5.72
C TYR A 18 -4.49 -0.63 4.92
N LEU A 19 -3.73 -1.72 4.83
CA LEU A 19 -2.46 -1.76 4.09
C LEU A 19 -2.66 -1.52 2.58
N TYR A 20 -3.72 -2.08 2.01
CA TYR A 20 -4.13 -1.80 0.64
C TYR A 20 -4.53 -0.34 0.45
N GLY A 21 -5.30 0.22 1.39
CA GLY A 21 -5.66 1.63 1.40
C GLY A 21 -4.45 2.56 1.43
N VAL A 22 -3.46 2.26 2.28
CA VAL A 22 -2.19 3.00 2.36
C VAL A 22 -1.39 2.88 1.06
N SER A 23 -1.32 1.69 0.46
CA SER A 23 -0.66 1.50 -0.84
C SER A 23 -1.31 2.34 -1.95
N ASN A 24 -2.65 2.35 -2.01
CA ASN A 24 -3.38 3.15 -2.98
C ASN A 24 -3.18 4.67 -2.78
N LEU A 25 -3.14 5.11 -1.52
CA LEU A 25 -2.86 6.49 -1.15
C LEU A 25 -1.44 6.91 -1.54
N LEU A 26 -0.46 6.02 -1.39
CA LEU A 26 0.91 6.26 -1.83
C LEU A 26 0.99 6.36 -3.35
N ILE A 27 0.32 5.47 -4.09
CA ILE A 27 0.31 5.52 -5.56
C ILE A 27 -0.34 6.82 -6.06
N SER A 28 -1.47 7.23 -5.48
CA SER A 28 -2.14 8.47 -5.88
C SER A 28 -1.33 9.71 -5.50
N GLY A 29 -0.75 9.74 -4.29
CA GLY A 29 0.12 10.83 -3.84
C GLY A 29 1.40 10.95 -4.67
N VAL A 30 2.01 9.82 -5.02
CA VAL A 30 3.17 9.76 -5.93
C VAL A 30 2.79 10.22 -7.33
N GLY A 31 1.62 9.81 -7.84
CA GLY A 31 1.12 10.28 -9.13
C GLY A 31 1.00 11.81 -9.15
N ILE A 32 0.41 12.41 -8.11
CA ILE A 32 0.27 13.87 -8.00
C ILE A 32 1.63 14.55 -7.85
N ALA A 33 2.53 14.02 -7.02
CA ALA A 33 3.87 14.58 -6.81
C ALA A 33 4.75 14.49 -8.07
N ALA A 34 4.66 13.39 -8.81
CA ALA A 34 5.39 13.19 -10.06
C ALA A 34 4.83 14.02 -11.22
N LEU A 35 3.53 14.32 -11.23
CA LEU A 35 2.85 15.16 -12.22
C LEU A 35 2.82 16.66 -11.85
N SER A 36 3.10 17.02 -10.60
CA SER A 36 3.24 18.41 -10.15
C SER A 36 4.15 19.29 -11.03
N PRO A 37 5.28 18.79 -11.58
CA PRO A 37 6.14 19.59 -12.46
C PRO A 37 5.47 19.92 -13.80
N PHE A 38 4.66 19.00 -14.35
CA PHE A 38 3.86 19.22 -15.55
C PHE A 38 2.81 20.31 -15.36
N LEU A 39 2.24 20.43 -14.16
CA LEU A 39 1.25 21.46 -13.82
C LEU A 39 1.89 22.83 -13.53
N THR A 40 3.18 22.87 -13.19
CA THR A 40 3.89 24.09 -12.75
C THR A 40 4.81 24.68 -13.83
N ASP A 41 4.84 24.07 -15.02
CA ASP A 41 5.69 24.50 -16.16
C ASP A 41 7.18 24.63 -15.77
N LYS A 42 7.63 23.75 -14.87
CA LYS A 42 9.01 23.68 -14.38
C LYS A 42 9.65 22.38 -14.83
N ASP A 43 10.93 22.46 -15.22
CA ASP A 43 11.73 21.30 -15.57
C ASP A 43 11.62 20.20 -14.50
N MET A 44 11.50 18.95 -14.94
CA MET A 44 11.44 17.80 -14.05
C MET A 44 12.76 17.67 -13.27
N ALA A 45 12.80 18.24 -12.07
CA ALA A 45 13.92 18.11 -11.17
C ALA A 45 14.14 16.66 -10.73
N THR A 46 15.40 16.28 -10.51
CA THR A 46 15.83 14.94 -10.06
C THR A 46 15.09 14.46 -8.81
N HIS A 47 14.70 15.39 -7.92
CA HIS A 47 13.92 15.10 -6.73
C HIS A 47 12.53 14.48 -7.02
N ASN A 48 11.89 14.84 -8.15
CA ASN A 48 10.57 14.34 -8.51
C ASN A 48 10.65 12.87 -8.95
N TYR A 49 11.71 12.51 -9.69
CA TYR A 49 11.99 11.12 -10.05
C TYR A 49 12.32 10.25 -8.84
N VAL A 50 13.10 10.79 -7.89
CA VAL A 50 13.43 10.08 -6.64
C VAL A 50 12.18 9.87 -5.77
N CYS A 51 11.32 10.90 -5.66
CA CYS A 51 10.04 10.78 -4.95
C CYS A 51 9.13 9.72 -5.60
N ALA A 52 9.07 9.69 -6.93
CA ALA A 52 8.33 8.67 -7.67
C ALA A 52 8.88 7.27 -7.42
N ALA A 53 10.19 7.07 -7.55
CA ALA A 53 10.82 5.77 -7.36
C ALA A 53 10.64 5.23 -5.93
N ILE A 54 10.89 6.06 -4.91
CA ILE A 54 10.75 5.66 -3.50
C ILE A 54 9.28 5.40 -3.15
N GLY A 55 8.37 6.25 -3.62
CA GLY A 55 6.95 6.08 -3.32
C GLY A 55 6.33 4.87 -4.01
N THR A 56 6.72 4.56 -5.26
CA THR A 56 6.33 3.31 -5.93
C THR A 56 6.90 2.09 -5.21
N LEU A 57 8.18 2.12 -4.80
CA LEU A 57 8.79 1.04 -4.02
C LEU A 57 8.07 0.81 -2.68
N ALA A 58 7.71 1.89 -1.98
CA ALA A 58 6.94 1.82 -0.74
C ALA A 58 5.56 1.21 -0.99
N ALA A 59 4.84 1.63 -2.04
CA ALA A 59 3.54 1.09 -2.40
C ALA A 59 3.59 -0.43 -2.68
N VAL A 60 4.60 -0.88 -3.42
CA VAL A 60 4.85 -2.30 -3.69
C VAL A 60 5.16 -3.06 -2.39
N GLY A 61 5.94 -2.47 -1.49
CA GLY A 61 6.23 -3.04 -0.17
C GLY A 61 4.97 -3.22 0.68
N PHE A 62 4.09 -2.22 0.73
CA PHE A 62 2.82 -2.30 1.44
C PHE A 62 1.87 -3.33 0.82
N ALA A 63 1.80 -3.42 -0.51
CA ALA A 63 1.02 -4.44 -1.21
C ALA A 63 1.55 -5.86 -0.96
N TYR A 64 2.88 -6.04 -0.92
CA TYR A 64 3.49 -7.32 -0.60
C TYR A 64 3.21 -7.73 0.86
N CYS A 65 3.30 -6.78 1.80
CA CYS A 65 2.93 -7.00 3.19
C CYS A 65 1.46 -7.40 3.33
N ALA A 66 0.54 -6.71 2.65
CA ALA A 66 -0.88 -7.05 2.62
C ALA A 66 -1.12 -8.50 2.12
N ASN A 67 -0.52 -8.85 0.99
CA ASN A 67 -0.58 -10.20 0.43
C ASN A 67 -0.01 -11.27 1.38
N ARG A 68 1.08 -10.97 2.11
CA ARG A 68 1.66 -11.90 3.08
C ARG A 68 0.76 -12.08 4.31
N VAL A 69 0.13 -11.01 4.80
CA VAL A 69 -0.85 -11.07 5.89
C VAL A 69 -2.04 -11.94 5.50
N MET A 70 -2.53 -11.83 4.26
CA MET A 70 -3.57 -12.72 3.72
C MET A 70 -3.10 -14.17 3.54
N LYS A 71 -1.87 -14.41 3.03
CA LYS A 71 -1.38 -15.78 2.78
C LYS A 71 -1.17 -16.61 4.06
N TYR A 72 -0.91 -15.97 5.20
CA TYR A 72 -0.90 -16.65 6.51
C TYR A 72 -2.29 -17.15 6.94
N ASN A 73 -3.38 -16.67 6.33
CA ASN A 73 -4.73 -17.16 6.57
C ASN A 73 -4.94 -18.54 5.93
N ASP A 74 -4.54 -18.71 4.67
CA ASP A 74 -4.75 -19.96 3.91
C ASP A 74 -4.01 -21.16 4.53
N ASN A 75 -2.81 -20.92 5.05
CA ASN A 75 -2.03 -21.96 5.73
C ASN A 75 -2.55 -22.36 7.13
N ASN A 76 -3.43 -21.56 7.74
CA ASN A 76 -4.04 -21.86 9.06
C ASN A 76 -5.48 -22.40 8.94
N ILE A 77 -6.00 -22.59 7.72
CA ILE A 77 -7.34 -23.14 7.44
C ILE A 77 -7.20 -24.51 6.71
N LYS A 78 -6.17 -25.29 7.04
CA LYS A 78 -6.08 -26.71 6.66
C LYS A 78 -6.45 -27.60 7.82
#